data_AF-A0A7X5WYK8-F1
#
_entry.id   AF-A0A7X5WYK8-F1
#
_cell.length_a   1.000
_cell.length_b   1.000
_cell.length_c   1.000
_cell.angle_alpha   90.00
_cell.angle_beta   90.00
_cell.angle_gamma   90.00
#
_symmetry.space_group_name_H-M   'P 1'
#
loop_
_entity.id
_entity.type
_entity.pdbx_description
1 polymer ?
#
loop_
_entity_poly.entity_id
_entity_poly.type
_entity_poly.pdbx_seq_one_letter_code
_entity_poly.pdbx_strand_id
1 'polypeptide(L)'
;MAGGFGAGKTTLVGAVSEIRPLRTEELLTEAGRPVDDIAGVESKTTTTVAMDFGRITLREDLVLYLFGTPGQDRFWFLWDELATGALGAVVLADTRRLEDCFAAIDYFERRDISFTVAVNCFEGADRYPEDSVRDALDLDPGTPVVLCDARERESVKHVLISVVEHAMLASAPQG
;
A
#
# COMPACT_ATOMS: atom_id res chain seq x y z
N MET A 1 -3.36 1.28 0.70
CA MET A 1 -2.29 0.85 -0.22
C MET A 1 -1.00 1.49 0.23
N ALA A 2 0.00 0.68 0.54
CA ALA A 2 1.33 1.08 0.97
C ALA A 2 2.40 0.46 0.06
N GLY A 3 3.67 0.85 0.24
CA GLY A 3 4.80 0.36 -0.54
C GLY A 3 5.68 1.48 -1.09
N GLY A 4 6.79 1.10 -1.71
CA GLY A 4 7.83 1.99 -2.20
C GLY A 4 7.38 3.05 -3.21
N PHE A 5 8.19 4.11 -3.36
CA PHE A 5 8.02 5.04 -4.48
C PHE A 5 8.13 4.30 -5.81
N GLY A 6 7.18 4.53 -6.72
CA GLY A 6 7.17 3.87 -8.03
C GLY A 6 6.63 2.42 -8.03
N ALA A 7 6.30 1.84 -6.88
CA ALA A 7 5.77 0.48 -6.79
C ALA A 7 4.44 0.27 -7.54
N GLY A 8 3.70 1.35 -7.85
CA GLY A 8 2.45 1.30 -8.64
C GLY A 8 1.18 1.64 -7.86
N LYS A 9 1.26 2.20 -6.65
CA LYS A 9 0.09 2.53 -5.80
C LYS A 9 -0.97 3.37 -6.51
N THR A 10 -0.55 4.48 -7.13
CA THR A 10 -1.42 5.37 -7.93
C THR A 10 -2.07 4.64 -9.09
N THR A 11 -1.30 3.81 -9.79
CA THR A 11 -1.79 3.02 -10.92
C THR A 11 -2.84 2.01 -10.46
N LEU A 12 -2.57 1.30 -9.36
CA LEU A 12 -3.48 0.33 -8.75
C LEU A 12 -4.81 0.97 -8.38
N VAL A 13 -4.78 2.09 -7.64
CA VAL A 13 -6.00 2.83 -7.26
C VAL A 13 -6.75 3.31 -8.51
N GLY A 14 -6.03 3.87 -9.48
CA GLY A 14 -6.61 4.36 -10.74
C GLY A 14 -7.28 3.27 -11.58
N ALA A 15 -6.70 2.08 -11.66
CA ALA A 15 -7.23 0.97 -12.47
C ALA A 15 -8.56 0.42 -11.94
N VAL A 16 -8.74 0.47 -10.62
CA VAL A 16 -9.86 -0.20 -9.94
C VAL A 16 -10.96 0.77 -9.48
N SER A 17 -10.66 2.06 -9.36
CA SER A 17 -11.64 3.04 -8.88
C SER A 17 -12.79 3.28 -9.88
N GLU A 18 -14.01 3.26 -9.37
CA GLU A 18 -15.27 3.61 -10.06
C GLU A 18 -15.56 5.12 -10.02
N ILE A 19 -14.89 5.84 -9.12
CA ILE A 19 -14.88 7.30 -9.09
C ILE A 19 -13.58 7.80 -9.70
N ARG A 20 -13.59 9.02 -10.24
CA ARG A 20 -12.33 9.66 -10.64
C ARG A 20 -11.43 9.74 -9.41
N PRO A 21 -10.20 9.19 -9.47
CA PRO A 21 -9.30 9.27 -8.34
C PRO A 21 -9.11 10.74 -7.95
N LEU A 22 -9.47 11.07 -6.72
CA LEU A 22 -9.19 12.39 -6.17
C LEU A 22 -7.73 12.38 -5.75
N ARG A 23 -6.94 13.26 -6.35
CA ARG A 23 -5.64 13.65 -5.82
C ARG A 23 -5.90 14.77 -4.84
N THR A 24 -5.99 14.45 -3.56
CA THR A 24 -6.15 15.51 -2.56
C THR A 24 -4.79 16.15 -2.34
N GLU A 25 -4.66 17.42 -2.67
CA GLU A 25 -3.50 18.26 -2.35
C GLU A 25 -3.70 18.82 -0.94
N GLU A 26 -3.30 18.07 0.09
CA GLU A 26 -3.35 18.60 1.46
C GLU A 26 -2.10 19.45 1.73
N LEU A 27 -2.32 20.68 2.21
CA LEU A 27 -1.27 21.57 2.69
C LEU A 27 -0.85 21.12 4.09
N LEU A 28 0.17 20.27 4.17
CA LEU A 28 0.77 19.91 5.45
C LEU A 28 1.84 20.94 5.82
N THR A 29 1.53 21.75 6.84
CA THR A 29 2.54 22.55 7.54
C THR A 29 3.33 21.65 8.47
N GLU A 30 4.50 21.18 8.02
CA GLU A 30 5.45 20.48 8.87
C GLU A 30 6.38 21.51 9.54
N ALA A 31 6.26 21.67 10.86
CA ALA A 31 7.27 22.35 11.66
C ALA A 31 8.49 21.43 11.75
N GLY A 32 9.60 21.86 11.13
CA GLY A 32 10.74 21.02 10.80
C GLY A 32 11.36 20.20 11.94
N ARG A 33 11.72 18.96 11.62
CA ARG A 33 12.74 18.20 12.33
C ARG A 33 13.98 18.09 11.43
N PRO A 34 15.17 18.52 11.89
CA PRO A 34 16.36 18.52 11.06
C PRO A 34 17.04 17.16 11.14
N VAL A 35 17.06 16.38 10.06
CA VAL A 35 18.07 15.33 9.89
C VAL A 35 18.45 15.18 8.41
N ASP A 36 19.69 15.59 8.14
CA ASP A 36 20.67 15.14 7.15
C ASP A 36 20.18 14.49 5.85
N ASP A 37 20.07 15.31 4.79
CA ASP A 37 21.07 15.40 3.72
C ASP A 37 20.70 16.61 2.82
N ILE A 38 21.19 17.80 3.19
CA ILE A 38 20.78 19.08 2.58
C ILE A 38 21.63 19.39 1.34
N ALA A 39 21.72 18.44 0.41
CA ALA A 39 22.19 18.74 -0.94
C ALA A 39 20.99 18.99 -1.86
N GLY A 40 20.40 20.19 -1.78
CA GLY A 40 19.49 20.70 -2.82
C GLY A 40 18.09 21.14 -2.40
N VAL A 41 17.79 21.31 -1.10
CA VAL A 41 16.48 21.82 -0.64
C VAL A 41 16.64 23.17 0.05
N GLU A 42 17.07 24.18 -0.71
CA GLU A 42 16.85 25.56 -0.29
C GLU A 42 15.47 26.00 -0.83
N SER A 43 14.55 26.26 0.09
CA SER A 43 13.24 26.92 -0.12
C SER A 43 12.02 26.10 -0.59
N LYS A 44 11.51 25.15 0.23
CA LYS A 44 10.07 24.84 0.24
C LYS A 44 9.57 24.51 1.66
N THR A 45 8.93 25.48 2.30
CA THR A 45 8.27 25.41 3.62
C THR A 45 6.89 24.74 3.60
N THR A 46 6.48 24.20 2.45
CA THR A 46 5.17 23.57 2.25
C THR A 46 5.36 22.36 1.35
N THR A 47 5.13 21.15 1.90
CA THR A 47 5.12 19.94 1.10
C THR A 47 3.67 19.51 0.91
N THR A 48 3.10 19.86 -0.25
CA THR A 48 1.78 19.36 -0.65
C THR A 48 1.84 17.84 -0.78
N VAL A 49 1.03 17.13 0.00
CA VAL A 49 0.91 15.67 -0.13
C VAL A 49 -0.23 15.37 -1.07
N ALA A 50 0.08 14.75 -2.20
CA ALA A 50 -0.91 14.12 -3.05
C ALA A 50 -1.14 12.69 -2.55
N MET A 51 -2.35 12.42 -2.06
CA MET A 51 -2.82 11.07 -1.76
C MET A 51 -3.77 10.60 -2.85
N ASP A 52 -3.70 9.33 -3.23
CA ASP A 52 -4.68 8.73 -4.13
C ASP A 52 -5.90 8.24 -3.35
N PHE A 53 -7.10 8.61 -3.79
CA PHE A 53 -8.36 8.10 -3.27
C PHE A 53 -9.14 7.37 -4.35
N GLY A 54 -9.72 6.22 -4.01
CA GLY A 54 -10.57 5.45 -4.91
C GLY A 54 -11.73 4.76 -4.22
N ARG A 55 -12.69 4.29 -5.01
CA ARG A 55 -13.85 3.52 -4.53
C ARG A 55 -14.12 2.38 -5.50
N ILE A 56 -14.34 1.18 -5.02
CA ILE A 56 -14.81 0.06 -5.84
C ILE A 56 -15.92 -0.71 -5.14
N THR A 57 -16.90 -1.16 -5.91
CA THR A 57 -17.88 -2.15 -5.49
C THR A 57 -17.33 -3.55 -5.84
N LEU A 58 -16.95 -4.34 -4.83
CA LEU A 58 -16.40 -5.69 -5.02
C LEU A 58 -17.50 -6.74 -5.22
N ARG A 59 -18.60 -6.61 -4.48
CA ARG A 59 -19.83 -7.43 -4.53
C ARG A 59 -21.03 -6.51 -4.28
N GLU A 60 -22.24 -6.99 -4.51
CA GLU A 60 -23.48 -6.18 -4.40
C GLU A 60 -23.62 -5.47 -3.04
N ASP A 61 -23.07 -6.05 -1.97
CA ASP A 61 -23.12 -5.58 -0.59
C ASP A 61 -21.76 -5.10 -0.04
N LEU A 62 -20.69 -5.10 -0.85
CA LEU A 62 -19.34 -4.76 -0.41
C LEU A 62 -18.73 -3.63 -1.25
N VAL A 63 -18.60 -2.47 -0.62
CA VAL A 63 -17.91 -1.29 -1.16
C VAL A 63 -16.61 -1.08 -0.40
N LEU A 64 -15.51 -0.92 -1.13
CA LEU A 64 -14.22 -0.56 -0.56
C LEU A 64 -13.84 0.88 -0.91
N TYR A 65 -13.31 1.58 0.08
CA TYR A 65 -12.62 2.86 -0.08
C TYR A 65 -11.12 2.61 -0.04
N LEU A 66 -10.41 3.14 -1.03
CA LEU A 66 -8.99 2.88 -1.24
C LEU A 66 -8.21 4.17 -1.01
N PHE A 67 -7.18 4.08 -0.16
CA PHE A 67 -6.29 5.18 0.13
C PHE A 67 -4.86 4.77 -0.23
N GLY A 68 -4.23 5.50 -1.15
CA GLY A 68 -2.85 5.27 -1.58
C GLY A 68 -1.88 6.17 -0.82
N THR A 69 -1.06 5.60 0.06
CA THR A 69 -0.14 6.38 0.89
C THR A 69 0.96 7.01 0.03
N PRO A 70 1.49 8.18 0.42
CA PRO A 70 2.67 8.76 -0.22
C PRO A 70 3.87 7.82 -0.03
N GLY A 71 4.61 7.55 -1.11
CA GLY A 71 5.75 6.63 -1.10
C GLY A 71 7.06 7.20 -0.55
N GLN A 72 7.01 8.20 0.34
CA GLN A 72 8.23 8.79 0.94
C GLN A 72 8.19 8.72 2.45
N ASP A 73 9.33 8.39 3.05
CA ASP A 73 9.53 8.11 4.49
C ASP A 73 9.18 9.25 5.44
N ARG A 74 8.86 10.45 4.94
CA ARG A 74 8.45 11.57 5.79
C ARG A 74 6.95 11.61 6.10
N PHE A 75 6.14 10.70 5.53
CA PHE A 75 4.68 10.73 5.64
C PHE A 75 4.07 9.65 6.54
N TRP A 76 4.85 9.08 7.46
CA TRP A 76 4.37 8.09 8.45
C TRP A 76 3.17 8.55 9.26
N PHE A 77 3.07 9.84 9.59
CA PHE A 77 1.93 10.37 10.37
C PHE A 77 0.58 10.15 9.66
N LEU A 78 0.56 10.16 8.32
CA LEU A 78 -0.67 9.95 7.55
C LEU A 78 -1.12 8.49 7.63
N TRP A 79 -0.18 7.57 7.88
CA TRP A 79 -0.51 6.15 7.97
C TRP A 79 -1.32 5.85 9.23
N ASP A 80 -1.04 6.51 10.35
CA ASP A 80 -1.82 6.32 11.59
C ASP A 80 -3.28 6.75 11.43
N GLU A 81 -3.50 7.87 10.75
CA GLU A 81 -4.85 8.35 10.43
C GLU A 81 -5.59 7.40 9.47
N LEU A 82 -4.90 6.92 8.42
CA LEU A 82 -5.51 6.02 7.43
C LEU A 82 -5.70 4.58 7.92
N ALA A 83 -4.84 4.13 8.83
CA ALA A 83 -4.90 2.80 9.41
C ALA A 83 -6.08 2.65 10.38
N THR A 84 -6.49 3.75 11.02
CA THR A 84 -7.60 3.75 11.98
C THR A 84 -8.90 3.41 11.26
N GLY A 85 -9.48 2.25 11.61
CA GLY A 85 -10.73 1.75 11.01
C GLY A 85 -10.56 1.12 9.63
N ALA A 86 -9.34 0.92 9.15
CA ALA A 86 -9.09 0.18 7.93
C ALA A 86 -9.48 -1.30 8.10
N LEU A 87 -10.12 -1.88 7.08
CA LEU A 87 -10.38 -3.32 7.02
C LEU A 87 -9.06 -4.13 6.98
N GLY A 88 -8.09 -3.60 6.26
CA GLY A 88 -6.78 -4.20 6.05
C GLY A 88 -5.96 -3.38 5.07
N ALA A 89 -4.74 -3.82 4.79
CA ALA A 89 -3.82 -3.11 3.92
C ALA A 89 -3.35 -3.97 2.73
N VAL A 90 -2.98 -3.29 1.64
CA VAL A 90 -2.17 -3.88 0.57
C VAL A 90 -0.79 -3.26 0.68
N VAL A 91 0.24 -4.09 0.80
CA VAL A 91 1.63 -3.69 0.62
C VAL A 91 2.04 -4.03 -0.81
N LEU A 92 2.25 -3.02 -1.65
CA LEU A 92 2.67 -3.20 -3.03
C LEU A 92 4.20 -3.33 -3.10
N ALA A 93 4.67 -4.50 -3.49
CA ALA A 93 6.09 -4.83 -3.63
C ALA A 93 6.54 -4.75 -5.09
N ASP A 94 7.74 -4.21 -5.31
CA ASP A 94 8.45 -4.21 -6.58
C ASP A 94 9.70 -5.07 -6.44
N THR A 95 9.79 -6.19 -7.17
CA THR A 95 10.92 -7.12 -7.05
C THR A 95 12.26 -6.51 -7.45
N ARG A 96 12.26 -5.39 -8.19
CA ARG A 96 13.48 -4.64 -8.54
C ARG A 96 14.03 -3.84 -7.36
N ARG A 97 13.19 -3.54 -6.37
CA ARG A 97 13.47 -2.72 -5.18
C ARG A 97 12.66 -3.23 -3.98
N LEU A 98 12.88 -4.50 -3.63
CA LEU A 98 12.05 -5.21 -2.66
C LEU A 98 12.09 -4.56 -1.27
N GLU A 99 13.25 -4.03 -0.87
CA GLU A 99 13.48 -3.31 0.39
C GLU A 99 12.54 -2.11 0.63
N ASP A 100 12.05 -1.46 -0.43
CA ASP A 100 11.19 -0.29 -0.31
C ASP A 100 9.82 -0.61 0.34
N CYS A 101 9.47 -1.89 0.49
CA CYS A 101 8.22 -2.32 1.16
C CYS A 101 8.40 -2.76 2.62
N PHE A 102 9.63 -2.92 3.11
CA PHE A 102 9.89 -3.47 4.45
C PHE A 102 9.27 -2.61 5.55
N ALA A 103 9.46 -1.30 5.46
CA ALA A 103 8.91 -0.39 6.47
C ALA A 103 7.37 -0.43 6.51
N ALA A 104 6.72 -0.75 5.37
CA ALA A 104 5.27 -0.93 5.33
C ALA A 104 4.83 -2.20 6.05
N ILE A 105 5.55 -3.29 5.84
CA ILE A 105 5.33 -4.59 6.48
C ILE A 105 5.48 -4.43 7.99
N ASP A 106 6.63 -3.94 8.45
CA ASP A 106 6.91 -3.65 9.86
C ASP A 106 5.80 -2.83 10.52
N TYR A 107 5.27 -1.82 9.82
CA TYR A 107 4.23 -0.94 10.34
C TYR A 107 2.93 -1.69 10.62
N PHE A 108 2.47 -2.52 9.68
CA PHE A 108 1.20 -3.26 9.81
C PHE A 108 1.33 -4.43 10.79
N GLU A 109 2.45 -5.13 10.79
CA GLU A 109 2.75 -6.20 11.75
C GLU A 109 2.72 -5.68 13.19
N ARG A 110 3.42 -4.58 13.47
CA ARG A 110 3.47 -3.98 14.82
C ARG A 110 2.12 -3.48 15.34
N ARG A 111 1.13 -3.33 14.45
CA ARG A 111 -0.21 -2.82 14.76
C ARG A 111 -1.30 -3.90 14.65
N ASP A 112 -0.91 -5.15 14.39
CA ASP A 112 -1.83 -6.27 14.16
C ASP A 112 -2.87 -5.97 13.07
N ILE A 113 -2.48 -5.20 12.04
CA ILE A 113 -3.36 -4.86 10.91
C ILE A 113 -3.15 -5.93 9.84
N SER A 114 -4.21 -6.66 9.48
CA SER A 114 -4.17 -7.63 8.39
C SER A 114 -3.74 -6.99 7.07
N PHE A 115 -2.77 -7.58 6.38
CA PHE A 115 -2.30 -7.10 5.09
C PHE A 115 -2.02 -8.23 4.10
N THR A 116 -2.13 -7.91 2.81
CA THR A 116 -1.65 -8.76 1.70
C THR A 116 -0.47 -8.07 1.04
N VAL A 117 0.58 -8.84 0.73
CA VAL A 117 1.67 -8.38 -0.13
C VAL A 117 1.28 -8.63 -1.59
N ALA A 118 1.10 -7.55 -2.35
CA ALA A 118 0.85 -7.60 -3.77
C ALA A 118 2.16 -7.36 -4.53
N VAL A 119 2.66 -8.36 -5.24
CA VAL A 119 3.90 -8.27 -6.02
C VAL A 119 3.57 -7.74 -7.41
N ASN A 120 3.85 -6.46 -7.64
CA ASN A 120 3.56 -5.82 -8.91
C ASN A 120 4.55 -6.27 -9.98
N CYS A 121 4.06 -7.05 -10.94
CA CYS A 121 4.83 -7.65 -12.02
C CYS A 121 5.03 -6.65 -13.16
N PHE A 122 6.13 -5.90 -13.11
CA PHE A 122 6.52 -5.01 -14.21
C PHE A 122 6.98 -5.79 -15.44
N GLU A 123 6.70 -5.24 -16.62
CA GLU A 123 7.20 -5.80 -17.86
C GLU A 123 8.74 -5.85 -17.85
N GLY A 124 9.29 -7.02 -18.15
CA GLY A 124 10.74 -7.26 -18.15
C GLY A 124 11.39 -7.41 -16.77
N ALA A 125 10.63 -7.36 -15.68
CA ALA A 125 11.15 -7.68 -14.34
C ALA A 125 11.18 -9.21 -14.11
N ASP A 126 12.13 -9.66 -13.29
CA ASP A 126 12.21 -11.05 -12.87
C ASP A 126 10.95 -11.44 -12.07
N ARG A 127 10.42 -12.61 -12.39
CA ARG A 127 9.27 -13.21 -11.70
C ARG A 127 9.77 -14.24 -10.72
N TYR A 128 9.34 -14.10 -9.47
CA TYR A 128 9.66 -15.01 -8.39
C TYR A 128 8.39 -15.74 -7.94
N PRO A 129 8.49 -17.03 -7.56
CA PRO A 129 7.40 -17.72 -6.88
C PRO A 129 6.99 -16.97 -5.60
N GLU A 130 5.71 -17.07 -5.23
CA GLU A 130 5.16 -16.44 -4.03
C GLU A 130 5.92 -16.83 -2.76
N ASP A 131 6.29 -18.11 -2.62
CA ASP A 131 7.08 -18.61 -1.50
C ASP A 131 8.46 -17.97 -1.43
N SER A 132 9.12 -17.73 -2.57
CA SER A 132 10.42 -17.06 -2.58
C SER A 132 10.33 -15.60 -2.15
N VAL A 133 9.23 -14.92 -2.52
CA VAL A 133 8.99 -13.54 -2.08
C VAL A 133 8.65 -13.52 -0.59
N ARG A 134 7.84 -14.46 -0.12
CA ARG A 134 7.53 -14.64 1.31
C ARG A 134 8.78 -14.80 2.14
N ASP A 135 9.66 -15.73 1.75
CA ASP A 135 10.92 -16.00 2.44
C ASP A 135 11.83 -14.76 2.42
N ALA A 136 11.91 -14.05 1.29
CA ALA A 136 12.73 -12.85 1.16
C ALA A 136 12.23 -11.68 2.01
N LEU A 137 10.93 -11.65 2.30
CA LEU A 137 10.27 -10.63 3.11
C LEU A 137 10.08 -11.06 4.57
N ASP A 138 10.50 -12.26 4.95
CA ASP A 138 10.32 -12.85 6.29
C ASP A 138 8.86 -12.80 6.78
N LEU A 139 7.89 -13.01 5.88
CA LEU A 139 6.47 -12.87 6.22
C LEU A 139 5.95 -14.09 6.98
N ASP A 140 5.05 -13.85 7.92
CA ASP A 140 4.25 -14.91 8.55
C ASP A 140 3.59 -15.83 7.51
N PRO A 141 3.52 -17.16 7.75
CA PRO A 141 2.94 -18.12 6.80
C PRO A 141 1.49 -17.81 6.41
N GLY A 142 0.75 -17.10 7.27
CA GLY A 142 -0.64 -16.71 7.03
C GLY A 142 -0.81 -15.44 6.19
N THR A 143 0.25 -14.65 5.98
CA THR A 143 0.19 -13.37 5.25
C THR A 143 0.10 -13.64 3.75
N PRO A 144 -0.98 -13.29 3.02
CA PRO A 144 -1.07 -13.63 1.60
C PRO A 144 -0.03 -12.88 0.77
N VAL A 145 0.55 -13.58 -0.21
CA VAL A 145 1.38 -12.99 -1.27
C VAL A 145 0.65 -13.23 -2.58
N VAL A 146 0.38 -12.17 -3.35
CA VAL A 146 -0.38 -12.24 -4.60
C VAL A 146 0.39 -11.55 -5.70
N LEU A 147 0.68 -12.26 -6.79
CA LEU A 147 1.22 -11.64 -8.00
C LEU A 147 0.13 -10.79 -8.68
N CYS A 148 0.45 -9.56 -9.05
CA CYS A 148 -0.50 -8.67 -9.73
C CYS A 148 0.14 -7.81 -10.82
N ASP A 149 -0.68 -7.30 -11.75
CA ASP A 149 -0.36 -6.14 -12.57
C ASP A 149 -1.27 -4.98 -12.14
N ALA A 150 -0.68 -3.92 -11.58
CA ALA A 150 -1.41 -2.75 -11.10
C ALA A 150 -2.20 -2.00 -12.19
N ARG A 151 -1.95 -2.27 -13.47
CA ARG A 151 -2.67 -1.68 -14.61
C ARG A 151 -3.95 -2.44 -14.94
N GLU A 152 -4.06 -3.70 -14.51
CA GLU A 152 -5.17 -4.59 -14.87
C GLU A 152 -6.22 -4.63 -13.76
N ARG A 153 -7.43 -4.13 -14.06
CA ARG A 153 -8.53 -4.03 -13.09
C ARG A 153 -8.86 -5.35 -12.39
N GLU A 154 -8.93 -6.46 -13.13
CA GLU A 154 -9.27 -7.76 -12.54
C GLU A 154 -8.11 -8.31 -11.69
N SER A 155 -6.85 -8.06 -12.08
CA SER A 155 -5.69 -8.39 -11.25
C SER A 155 -5.72 -7.63 -9.92
N VAL A 156 -6.01 -6.32 -9.95
CA VAL A 156 -6.15 -5.51 -8.74
C VAL A 156 -7.33 -5.98 -7.88
N LYS A 157 -8.46 -6.36 -8.47
CA LYS A 157 -9.59 -6.93 -7.72
C LYS A 157 -9.21 -8.19 -6.96
N HIS A 158 -8.42 -9.09 -7.54
CA HIS A 158 -7.95 -10.30 -6.84
C HIS A 158 -7.11 -9.94 -5.60
N VAL A 159 -6.25 -8.92 -5.70
CA VAL A 159 -5.51 -8.40 -4.54
C VAL A 159 -6.47 -7.88 -3.46
N LEU A 160 -7.48 -7.10 -3.84
CA LEU A 160 -8.45 -6.56 -2.88
C LEU A 160 -9.28 -7.66 -2.20
N ILE A 161 -9.67 -8.68 -2.95
CA ILE A 161 -10.37 -9.85 -2.40
C ILE A 161 -9.47 -10.56 -1.39
N SER A 162 -8.20 -10.79 -1.71
CA SER A 162 -7.24 -11.41 -0.81
C SER A 162 -7.11 -10.66 0.52
N VAL A 163 -7.05 -9.33 0.51
CA VAL A 163 -7.02 -8.52 1.75
C VAL A 163 -8.30 -8.70 2.57
N VAL A 164 -9.46 -8.67 1.93
CA VAL A 164 -10.76 -8.85 2.61
C VAL A 164 -10.82 -10.23 3.26
N GLU A 165 -10.45 -11.28 2.53
CA GLU A 165 -10.45 -12.65 3.03
C GLU A 165 -9.47 -12.83 4.21
N HIS A 166 -8.28 -12.25 4.11
CA HIS A 166 -7.28 -12.29 5.17
C HIS A 166 -7.75 -11.56 6.44
N ALA A 167 -8.31 -10.36 6.29
CA ALA A 167 -8.87 -9.59 7.41
C ALA A 167 -10.03 -10.32 8.09
N MET A 168 -10.87 -11.02 7.32
CA MET A 168 -11.97 -11.81 7.86
C MET A 168 -11.47 -13.03 8.67
N LEU A 169 -10.42 -13.70 8.20
CA LEU A 169 -9.80 -14.81 8.92
C LEU A 169 -9.17 -14.36 10.25
N ALA A 170 -8.50 -13.20 10.26
CA ALA A 170 -7.91 -12.64 11.47
C ALA A 170 -8.97 -12.18 12.50
N SER A 171 -10.14 -11.76 12.02
CA SER A 171 -11.26 -11.30 12.87
C SER A 171 -12.15 -12.42 13.40
N ALA A 172 -11.99 -13.66 12.90
CA ALA A 172 -12.78 -14.80 13.37
C ALA A 172 -12.36 -15.16 14.80
N PRO A 173 -13.31 -15.34 15.74
CA PRO A 173 -12.98 -15.76 17.10
C PRO A 173 -12.25 -17.10 17.06
N GLN A 174 -11.02 -17.13 17.59
CA GLN A 174 -10.32 -18.38 17.86
C GLN A 174 -11.12 -19.10 18.95
N GLY A 175 -11.70 -20.24 18.58
CA GLY A 175 -12.61 -21.03 19.43
C GLY A 175 -11.96 -21.60 20.68
#